data_AF-A0A257J3L8-F1
#
_entry.id   AF-A0A257J3L8-F1
#
_cell.length_a   1.000
_cell.length_b   1.000
_cell.length_c   1.000
_cell.angle_alpha   90.00
_cell.angle_beta   90.00
_cell.angle_gamma   90.00
#
_symmetry.space_group_name_H-M   'P 1'
#
loop_
_entity.id
_entity.type
_entity.pdbx_description
1 polymer ?
#
loop_
_entity_poly.entity_id
_entity_poly.type
_entity_poly.pdbx_seq_one_letter_code
_entity_poly.pdbx_strand_id
1 'polypeptide(L)'
;MPRPYNPARPERARLIQLDQRDRARRESCEVAAGVAETTALSRARGAALVVQLGAQRRPGPVRRLTGLDWLARKGRLNPAQKLVGERYGRAWRRAEGAARIGSSLNMVPGGGRDHDALSVGEARAASARRLAMLRAMVKGQGDLVAACDQICGAELTPREATANGVQAARLEGLLLVALDLMADEQGSENSPARTN
;
A
#
# COMPACT_ATOMS: atom_id res chain seq x y z
N MET A 1 67.07 7.02 -56.40
CA MET A 1 66.13 6.86 -57.54
C MET A 1 64.74 7.32 -57.09
N PRO A 2 64.25 8.49 -57.51
CA PRO A 2 62.90 8.95 -57.17
C PRO A 2 61.84 8.10 -57.88
N ARG A 3 60.78 7.72 -57.14
CA ARG A 3 59.65 6.93 -57.66
C ARG A 3 58.92 7.73 -58.76
N PRO A 4 58.59 7.14 -59.93
CA PRO A 4 57.85 7.85 -60.96
C PRO A 4 56.49 8.30 -60.42
N TYR A 5 56.18 9.58 -60.61
CA TYR A 5 54.90 10.17 -60.22
C TYR A 5 53.76 9.48 -60.98
N ASN A 6 52.86 8.84 -60.24
CA ASN A 6 51.67 8.21 -60.81
C ASN A 6 50.44 9.10 -60.54
N PRO A 7 49.92 9.82 -61.56
CA PRO A 7 48.79 10.74 -61.40
C PRO A 7 47.47 10.03 -61.04
N ALA A 8 47.37 8.71 -61.24
CA ALA A 8 46.17 7.94 -60.87
C ALA A 8 46.01 7.73 -59.36
N ARG A 9 47.08 7.93 -58.57
CA ARG A 9 47.08 7.73 -57.11
C ARG A 9 46.25 8.77 -56.34
N PRO A 10 46.37 10.10 -56.58
CA PRO A 10 45.50 11.09 -55.93
C PRO A 10 44.04 10.96 -56.35
N GLU A 11 43.77 10.60 -57.61
CA GLU A 11 42.40 10.41 -58.11
C GLU A 11 41.71 9.22 -57.44
N ARG A 12 42.41 8.08 -57.33
CA ARG A 12 41.92 6.90 -56.59
C ARG A 12 41.68 7.21 -55.10
N ALA A 13 42.56 7.99 -54.46
CA ALA A 13 42.37 8.41 -53.08
C ALA A 13 41.11 9.29 -52.90
N ARG A 14 40.84 10.19 -53.86
CA ARG A 14 39.64 11.03 -53.87
C ARG A 14 38.36 10.20 -54.03
N LEU A 15 38.37 9.20 -54.91
CA LEU A 15 37.23 8.29 -55.09
C LEU A 15 36.94 7.46 -53.84
N ILE A 16 37.98 6.94 -53.17
CA ILE A 16 37.83 6.21 -51.90
C ILE A 16 37.23 7.10 -50.82
N GLN A 17 37.68 8.36 -50.73
CA GLN A 17 37.12 9.31 -49.76
C GLN A 17 35.65 9.64 -50.03
N LEU A 18 35.23 9.75 -51.29
CA LEU A 18 33.83 9.97 -51.64
C LEU A 18 32.96 8.75 -51.28
N ASP A 19 33.42 7.55 -51.62
CA ASP A 19 32.72 6.29 -51.30
C ASP A 19 32.56 6.10 -49.79
N GLN A 20 33.61 6.40 -49.01
CA GLN A 20 33.54 6.36 -47.54
C GLN A 20 32.54 7.37 -46.97
N ARG A 21 32.44 8.56 -47.55
CA ARG A 21 31.48 9.59 -47.10
C ARG A 21 30.04 9.20 -47.44
N ASP A 22 29.82 8.63 -48.61
CA ASP A 22 28.48 8.18 -49.02
C ASP A 22 28.03 6.97 -48.20
N ARG A 23 28.94 6.04 -47.89
CA ARG A 23 28.68 4.92 -46.98
C ARG A 23 28.35 5.41 -45.57
N ALA A 24 29.15 6.31 -45.00
CA ALA A 24 28.89 6.88 -43.68
C ALA A 24 27.54 7.61 -43.61
N ARG A 25 27.14 8.31 -44.69
CA ARG A 25 25.83 8.96 -44.77
C ARG A 25 24.68 7.95 -44.74
N ARG A 26 24.76 6.88 -45.53
CA ARG A 26 23.73 5.83 -45.55
C ARG A 26 23.59 5.18 -44.18
N GLU A 27 24.71 4.80 -43.57
CA GLU A 27 24.74 4.23 -42.22
C GLU A 27 24.12 5.19 -41.19
N SER A 28 24.42 6.50 -41.27
CA SER A 28 23.82 7.50 -40.37
C SER A 28 22.31 7.66 -40.54
N CYS A 29 21.81 7.58 -41.78
CA CYS A 29 20.38 7.67 -42.06
C CYS A 29 19.62 6.45 -41.56
N GLU A 30 20.20 5.25 -41.72
CA GLU A 30 19.60 4.00 -41.21
C GLU A 30 19.54 4.00 -39.68
N VAL A 31 20.61 4.42 -39.01
CA VAL A 31 20.62 4.57 -37.54
C VAL A 31 19.58 5.61 -37.10
N ALA A 32 19.52 6.76 -37.76
CA ALA A 32 18.54 7.79 -37.43
C ALA A 32 17.09 7.30 -37.61
N ALA A 33 16.81 6.53 -38.65
CA ALA A 33 15.49 5.92 -38.88
C ALA A 33 15.14 4.91 -37.77
N GLY A 34 16.07 4.03 -37.39
CA GLY A 34 15.87 3.07 -36.30
C GLY A 34 15.68 3.72 -34.93
N VAL A 35 16.41 4.80 -34.65
CA VAL A 35 16.23 5.60 -33.41
C VAL A 35 14.86 6.30 -33.41
N ALA A 36 14.43 6.86 -34.54
CA ALA A 36 13.12 7.49 -34.65
C ALA A 36 11.98 6.49 -34.41
N GLU A 37 12.09 5.27 -34.93
CA GLU A 37 11.10 4.20 -34.72
C GLU A 37 11.05 3.74 -33.25
N THR A 38 12.20 3.47 -32.65
CA THR A 38 12.27 3.00 -31.24
C THR A 38 11.81 4.07 -30.26
N THR A 39 12.12 5.35 -30.52
CA THR A 39 11.62 6.47 -29.70
C THR A 39 10.12 6.69 -29.88
N ALA A 40 9.59 6.53 -31.10
CA ALA A 40 8.16 6.58 -31.37
C ALA A 40 7.40 5.46 -30.65
N LEU A 41 7.90 4.21 -30.70
CA LEU A 41 7.32 3.07 -29.98
C LEU A 41 7.37 3.25 -28.46
N SER A 42 8.49 3.73 -27.93
CA SER A 42 8.64 4.01 -26.50
C SER A 42 7.70 5.12 -26.03
N ARG A 43 7.55 6.19 -26.84
CA ARG A 43 6.60 7.28 -26.56
C ARG A 43 5.15 6.81 -26.64
N ALA A 44 4.79 6.00 -27.63
CA ALA A 44 3.44 5.46 -27.78
C ALA A 44 3.06 4.55 -26.60
N ARG A 45 3.98 3.69 -26.14
CA ARG A 45 3.79 2.85 -24.94
C ARG A 45 3.67 3.70 -23.67
N GLY A 46 4.53 4.70 -23.51
CA GLY A 46 4.44 5.64 -22.39
C GLY A 46 3.12 6.41 -22.38
N ALA A 47 2.66 6.90 -23.53
CA ALA A 47 1.39 7.59 -23.68
C ALA A 47 0.19 6.68 -23.40
N ALA A 48 0.20 5.43 -23.90
CA ALA A 48 -0.87 4.46 -23.62
C ALA A 48 -1.00 4.15 -22.12
N LEU A 49 0.14 4.01 -21.41
CA LEU A 49 0.16 3.82 -19.96
C LEU A 49 -0.40 5.05 -19.21
N VAL A 50 -0.05 6.26 -19.65
CA VAL A 50 -0.56 7.51 -19.05
C VAL A 50 -2.08 7.66 -19.27
N VAL A 51 -2.59 7.35 -20.47
CA VAL A 51 -4.02 7.43 -20.79
C VAL A 51 -4.83 6.42 -19.95
N GLN A 52 -4.32 5.19 -19.78
CA GLN A 52 -5.00 4.18 -18.95
C GLN A 52 -5.04 4.57 -17.46
N LEU A 53 -4.00 5.21 -16.95
CA LEU A 53 -3.95 5.69 -15.55
C LEU A 53 -4.81 6.95 -15.32
N GLY A 54 -4.98 7.79 -16.33
CA GLY A 54 -5.76 9.03 -16.26
C GLY A 54 -7.27 8.82 -16.33
N ALA A 55 -7.74 7.88 -17.16
CA ALA A 55 -9.18 7.70 -17.42
C ALA A 55 -9.97 7.09 -16.25
N GLN A 56 -9.31 6.43 -15.29
CA GLN A 56 -9.98 5.77 -14.16
C GLN A 56 -9.91 6.52 -12.83
N ARG A 57 -9.17 7.64 -12.74
CA ARG A 57 -9.07 8.42 -11.50
C ARG A 57 -10.04 9.60 -11.52
N ARG A 58 -11.20 9.43 -10.90
CA ARG A 58 -11.94 10.59 -10.37
C ARG A 58 -11.03 11.31 -9.37
N PRO A 59 -10.73 12.62 -9.54
CA PRO A 59 -9.91 13.37 -8.60
C PRO A 59 -10.75 13.67 -7.36
N GLY A 60 -10.86 12.67 -6.48
CA GLY A 60 -11.35 12.84 -5.12
C GLY A 60 -10.17 12.96 -4.15
N PRO A 61 -10.38 13.49 -2.94
CA PRO A 61 -9.36 13.50 -1.89
C PRO A 61 -8.82 12.08 -1.67
N VAL A 62 -7.50 11.92 -1.76
CA VAL A 62 -6.83 10.63 -1.57
C VAL A 62 -7.03 10.19 -0.12
N ARG A 63 -7.99 9.29 0.12
CA ARG A 63 -8.18 8.69 1.44
C ARG A 63 -6.98 7.80 1.75
N ARG A 64 -6.35 8.01 2.92
CA ARG A 64 -5.36 7.08 3.47
C ARG A 64 -6.04 5.72 3.65
N LEU A 65 -5.41 4.67 3.12
CA LEU A 65 -5.85 3.30 3.36
C LEU A 65 -5.49 2.91 4.79
N THR A 66 -6.44 2.35 5.52
CA THR A 66 -6.17 1.76 6.84
C THR A 66 -5.24 0.55 6.68
N GLY A 67 -4.51 0.18 7.74
CA GLY A 67 -3.67 -1.01 7.74
C GLY A 67 -4.39 -2.29 7.29
N LEU A 68 -5.61 -2.50 7.77
CA LEU A 68 -6.44 -3.65 7.39
C LEU A 68 -6.89 -3.60 5.92
N ASP A 69 -7.32 -2.45 5.42
CA ASP A 69 -7.69 -2.31 4.01
C ASP A 69 -6.50 -2.48 3.07
N TRP A 70 -5.32 -2.01 3.50
CA TRP A 70 -4.07 -2.21 2.77
C TRP A 70 -3.71 -3.70 2.66
N LEU A 71 -3.82 -4.45 3.76
CA LEU A 71 -3.55 -5.89 3.79
C LEU A 71 -4.60 -6.68 2.98
N ALA A 72 -5.88 -6.33 3.12
CA ALA A 72 -6.97 -6.95 2.36
C ALA A 72 -6.81 -6.70 0.86
N ARG A 73 -6.45 -5.48 0.44
CA ARG A 73 -6.19 -5.15 -0.97
C ARG A 73 -5.01 -5.94 -1.55
N LYS A 74 -4.06 -6.35 -0.71
CA LYS A 74 -2.95 -7.22 -1.09
C LYS A 74 -3.29 -8.72 -1.11
N GLY A 75 -4.52 -9.10 -0.75
CA GLY A 75 -4.94 -10.49 -0.64
C GLY A 75 -4.28 -11.23 0.52
N ARG A 76 -3.77 -10.52 1.53
CA ARG A 76 -3.11 -11.11 2.70
C ARG A 76 -4.08 -11.48 3.82
N LEU A 77 -5.26 -10.86 3.82
CA LEU A 77 -6.33 -11.13 4.78
C LEU A 77 -7.50 -11.83 4.10
N ASN A 78 -8.03 -12.86 4.76
CA ASN A 78 -9.32 -13.43 4.41
C ASN A 78 -10.48 -12.55 4.98
N PRO A 79 -11.73 -12.74 4.53
CA PRO A 79 -12.87 -11.94 4.99
C PRO A 79 -13.16 -12.06 6.50
N ALA A 80 -12.95 -13.24 7.09
CA ALA A 80 -13.19 -13.47 8.51
C ALA A 80 -12.19 -12.70 9.39
N GLN A 81 -10.90 -12.81 9.09
CA GLN A 81 -9.82 -12.05 9.71
C GLN A 81 -10.07 -10.54 9.59
N LYS A 82 -10.48 -10.06 8.40
CA LYS A 82 -10.82 -8.64 8.20
C LYS A 82 -11.95 -8.20 9.13
N LEU A 83 -13.04 -8.96 9.17
CA LEU A 83 -14.20 -8.65 10.01
C LEU A 83 -13.83 -8.58 11.51
N VAL A 84 -13.05 -9.56 11.98
CA VAL A 84 -12.56 -9.62 13.36
C VAL A 84 -11.64 -8.45 13.66
N GLY A 85 -10.69 -8.14 12.77
CA GLY A 85 -9.80 -6.99 12.91
C GLY A 85 -10.55 -5.67 12.97
N GLU A 86 -11.60 -5.49 12.16
CA GLU A 86 -12.44 -4.29 12.23
C GLU A 86 -13.23 -4.20 13.54
N ARG A 87 -13.75 -5.33 14.06
CA ARG A 87 -14.41 -5.39 15.37
C ARG A 87 -13.44 -5.00 16.48
N TYR A 88 -12.22 -5.53 16.44
CA TYR A 88 -11.14 -5.16 17.35
C TYR A 88 -10.85 -3.67 17.29
N GLY A 89 -10.61 -3.14 16.08
CA GLY A 89 -10.31 -1.73 15.88
C GLY A 89 -11.42 -0.81 16.37
N ARG A 90 -12.68 -1.16 16.14
CA ARG A 90 -13.84 -0.40 16.67
C ARG A 90 -13.87 -0.39 18.20
N ALA A 91 -13.65 -1.54 18.85
CA ALA A 91 -13.61 -1.62 20.32
C ALA A 91 -12.43 -0.81 20.88
N TRP A 92 -11.25 -0.93 20.26
CA TRP A 92 -10.05 -0.19 20.62
C TRP A 92 -10.26 1.32 20.51
N ARG A 93 -10.73 1.82 19.35
CA ARG A 93 -10.96 3.25 19.13
C ARG A 93 -12.04 3.84 20.03
N ARG A 94 -13.04 3.07 20.46
CA ARG A 94 -14.02 3.55 21.46
C ARG A 94 -13.46 3.56 22.88
N ALA A 95 -12.63 2.59 23.23
CA ALA A 95 -11.98 2.53 24.54
C ALA A 95 -10.90 3.62 24.72
N GLU A 96 -10.08 3.84 23.69
CA GLU A 96 -8.97 4.81 23.64
C GLU A 96 -9.40 6.21 23.17
N GLY A 97 -10.26 6.30 22.14
CA GLY A 97 -10.69 7.57 21.55
C GLY A 97 -11.53 8.44 22.51
N ALA A 98 -12.16 7.86 23.53
CA ALA A 98 -12.79 8.61 24.60
C ALA A 98 -11.79 9.33 25.54
N ALA A 99 -10.49 8.98 25.51
CA ALA A 99 -9.44 9.71 26.20
C ALA A 99 -8.91 10.91 25.38
N ARG A 100 -9.11 10.91 24.05
CA ARG A 100 -8.89 12.08 23.21
C ARG A 100 -10.12 12.97 23.30
N ILE A 101 -10.02 13.96 24.20
CA ILE A 101 -10.97 15.05 24.41
C ILE A 101 -11.66 15.39 23.08
N GLY A 102 -12.98 15.16 23.03
CA GLY A 102 -13.80 15.57 21.90
C GLY A 102 -13.53 17.04 21.61
N SER A 103 -13.38 17.38 20.32
CA SER A 103 -13.18 18.75 19.89
C SER A 103 -14.14 19.68 20.65
N SER A 104 -13.61 20.77 21.21
CA SER A 104 -14.40 21.82 21.89
C SER A 104 -15.47 22.46 20.99
N LEU A 105 -15.50 22.12 19.70
CA LEU A 105 -16.53 22.51 18.74
C LEU A 105 -17.81 21.65 18.76
N ASN A 106 -17.82 20.53 19.48
CA ASN A 106 -19.03 19.73 19.75
C ASN A 106 -19.66 20.09 21.11
N MET A 107 -19.43 21.31 21.61
CA MET A 107 -20.27 21.87 22.67
C MET A 107 -21.57 22.36 22.02
N VAL A 108 -22.63 21.56 22.13
CA VAL A 108 -23.99 22.09 21.92
C VAL A 108 -24.22 23.14 23.00
N PRO A 109 -24.36 24.44 22.67
CA PRO A 109 -24.65 25.46 23.66
C PRO A 109 -26.13 25.32 24.03
N GLY A 110 -26.39 24.56 25.10
CA GLY A 110 -27.73 24.31 25.59
C GLY A 110 -27.90 22.90 26.16
N GLY A 111 -27.49 22.71 27.42
CA GLY A 111 -28.01 21.63 28.27
C GLY A 111 -27.58 20.21 27.89
N GLY A 112 -26.29 19.90 28.05
CA GLY A 112 -25.90 18.51 28.28
C GLY A 112 -26.42 18.08 29.64
N ARG A 113 -27.50 17.28 29.67
CA ARG A 113 -27.95 16.63 30.90
C ARG A 113 -26.83 15.70 31.37
N ASP A 114 -26.53 15.68 32.67
CA ASP A 114 -25.55 14.77 33.31
C ASP A 114 -25.75 13.28 32.92
N HIS A 115 -26.94 12.92 32.43
CA HIS A 115 -27.26 11.60 31.87
C HIS A 115 -26.45 11.19 30.64
N ASP A 116 -25.99 12.13 29.80
CA ASP A 116 -25.20 11.79 28.61
C ASP A 116 -23.77 11.38 28.97
N ALA A 117 -23.18 12.02 30.00
CA ALA A 117 -21.85 11.65 30.48
C ALA A 117 -21.81 10.22 31.06
N LEU A 118 -22.85 9.83 31.80
CA LEU A 118 -23.00 8.46 32.30
C LEU A 118 -23.15 7.46 31.14
N SER A 119 -23.99 7.76 30.14
CA SER A 119 -24.17 6.88 28.97
C SER A 119 -22.87 6.69 28.16
N VAL A 120 -22.06 7.75 28.03
CA VAL A 120 -20.76 7.70 27.35
C VAL A 120 -19.76 6.90 28.18
N GLY A 121 -19.76 7.06 29.51
CA GLY A 121 -18.94 6.28 30.44
C GLY A 121 -19.25 4.78 30.40
N GLU A 122 -20.54 4.42 30.39
CA GLU A 122 -21.01 3.04 30.28
C GLU A 122 -20.64 2.41 28.93
N ALA A 123 -20.83 3.15 27.83
CA ALA A 123 -20.43 2.71 26.49
C ALA A 123 -18.91 2.48 26.39
N ARG A 124 -18.12 3.31 27.07
CA ARG A 124 -16.66 3.14 27.19
C ARG A 124 -16.32 1.89 27.98
N ALA A 125 -16.93 1.69 29.15
CA ALA A 125 -16.70 0.51 29.98
C ALA A 125 -17.09 -0.78 29.25
N ALA A 126 -18.19 -0.77 28.49
CA ALA A 126 -18.57 -1.87 27.62
C ALA A 126 -17.53 -2.12 26.52
N SER A 127 -17.03 -1.07 25.86
CA SER A 127 -15.99 -1.18 24.82
C SER A 127 -14.65 -1.68 25.38
N ALA A 128 -14.27 -1.23 26.57
CA ALA A 128 -13.07 -1.67 27.27
C ALA A 128 -13.16 -3.15 27.65
N ARG A 129 -14.31 -3.60 28.17
CA ARG A 129 -14.58 -5.03 28.43
C ARG A 129 -14.51 -5.84 27.14
N ARG A 130 -15.13 -5.37 26.05
CA ARG A 130 -15.07 -6.00 24.74
C ARG A 130 -13.63 -6.14 24.23
N LEU A 131 -12.83 -5.08 24.36
CA LEU A 131 -11.42 -5.09 23.97
C LEU A 131 -10.61 -6.08 24.82
N ALA A 132 -10.85 -6.11 26.14
CA ALA A 132 -10.20 -7.06 27.04
C ALA A 132 -10.53 -8.52 26.67
N MET A 133 -11.78 -8.82 26.33
CA MET A 133 -12.18 -10.15 25.84
C MET A 133 -11.43 -10.53 24.55
N LEU A 134 -11.36 -9.62 23.58
CA LEU A 134 -10.65 -9.88 22.33
C LEU A 134 -9.14 -10.08 22.56
N ARG A 135 -8.52 -9.31 23.47
CA ARG A 135 -7.12 -9.52 23.87
C ARG A 135 -6.90 -10.82 24.64
N ALA A 136 -7.91 -11.30 25.36
CA ALA A 136 -7.84 -12.60 26.04
C ALA A 136 -7.86 -13.77 25.05
N MET A 137 -8.53 -13.64 23.89
CA MET A 137 -8.55 -14.67 22.84
C MET A 137 -7.16 -14.96 22.27
N VAL A 138 -6.26 -13.96 22.23
CA VAL A 138 -4.84 -14.15 21.87
C VAL A 138 -3.96 -14.66 23.02
N LYS A 139 -4.59 -15.23 24.06
CA LYS A 139 -3.96 -15.90 25.22
C LYS A 139 -2.90 -15.06 25.94
N GLY A 140 -3.07 -13.74 25.94
CA GLY A 140 -2.18 -12.82 26.64
C GLY A 140 -0.78 -12.67 26.04
N GLN A 141 -0.55 -13.12 24.79
CA GLN A 141 0.72 -12.89 24.12
C GLN A 141 0.86 -11.41 23.74
N GLY A 142 1.74 -10.69 24.47
CA GLY A 142 1.90 -9.25 24.34
C GLY A 142 2.22 -8.78 22.92
N ASP A 143 3.04 -9.53 22.18
CA ASP A 143 3.41 -9.22 20.80
C ASP A 143 2.20 -9.27 19.83
N LEU A 144 1.30 -10.24 20.01
CA LEU A 144 0.09 -10.37 19.19
C LEU A 144 -0.89 -9.23 19.48
N VAL A 145 -1.04 -8.88 20.76
CA VAL A 145 -1.87 -7.75 21.20
C VAL A 145 -1.31 -6.44 20.65
N ALA A 146 0.00 -6.23 20.74
CA ALA A 146 0.67 -5.05 20.21
C ALA A 146 0.46 -4.91 18.69
N ALA A 147 0.57 -6.01 17.94
CA ALA A 147 0.30 -6.02 16.50
C ALA A 147 -1.16 -5.62 16.18
N CYS A 148 -2.12 -6.16 16.93
CA CYS A 148 -3.53 -5.79 16.79
C CYS A 148 -3.78 -4.32 17.14
N ASP A 149 -3.19 -3.82 18.22
CA ASP A 149 -3.33 -2.42 18.64
C ASP A 149 -2.78 -1.45 17.58
N GLN A 150 -1.62 -1.75 17.00
CA GLN A 150 -0.99 -0.91 15.98
C GLN A 150 -1.78 -0.92 14.66
N ILE A 151 -2.15 -2.10 14.16
CA ILE A 151 -2.74 -2.23 12.82
C ILE A 151 -4.27 -2.10 12.84
N CYS A 152 -4.96 -2.82 13.73
CA CYS A 152 -6.42 -2.77 13.84
C CYS A 152 -6.89 -1.53 14.60
N GLY A 153 -6.19 -1.17 15.69
CA GLY A 153 -6.54 -0.05 16.57
C GLY A 153 -6.17 1.31 15.99
N ALA A 154 -4.86 1.57 15.88
CA ALA A 154 -4.27 2.81 15.39
C ALA A 154 -4.31 2.96 13.85
N GLU A 155 -4.83 1.94 13.14
CA GLU A 155 -5.02 1.92 11.68
C GLU A 155 -3.73 2.12 10.88
N LEU A 156 -2.58 1.82 11.48
CA LEU A 156 -1.27 1.92 10.82
C LEU A 156 -1.08 0.78 9.82
N THR A 157 -0.40 1.04 8.72
CA THR A 157 0.14 -0.02 7.87
C THR A 157 1.37 -0.65 8.53
N PRO A 158 1.74 -1.91 8.22
CA PRO A 158 2.93 -2.54 8.82
C PRO A 158 4.23 -1.74 8.62
N ARG A 159 4.32 -0.97 7.52
CA ARG A 159 5.46 -0.10 7.23
C ARG A 159 5.46 1.20 8.04
N GLU A 160 4.31 1.69 8.45
CA GLU A 160 4.20 2.86 9.33
C GLU A 160 4.42 2.49 10.79
N ALA A 161 4.05 1.26 11.18
CA ALA A 161 4.21 0.74 12.54
C ALA A 161 5.64 0.30 12.88
N THR A 162 6.52 0.16 11.87
CA THR A 162 7.88 -0.39 12.06
C THR A 162 8.93 0.45 11.34
N ALA A 163 10.19 0.34 11.78
CA ALA A 163 11.29 1.12 11.20
C ALA A 163 11.83 0.51 9.89
N ASN A 164 11.63 -0.79 9.65
CA ASN A 164 12.20 -1.48 8.51
C ASN A 164 11.30 -2.61 7.96
N GLY A 165 11.60 -3.05 6.72
CA GLY A 165 10.78 -4.02 6.00
C GLY A 165 10.73 -5.42 6.62
N VAL A 166 11.79 -5.86 7.31
CA VAL A 166 11.84 -7.17 7.98
C VAL A 166 10.90 -7.19 9.18
N GLN A 167 10.94 -6.13 10.00
CA GLN A 167 10.00 -5.96 11.10
C GLN A 167 8.57 -5.83 10.61
N ALA A 168 8.32 -5.13 9.50
CA ALA A 168 7.00 -5.03 8.89
C ALA A 168 6.44 -6.42 8.52
N ALA A 169 7.27 -7.29 7.92
CA ALA A 169 6.86 -8.65 7.58
C ALA A 169 6.61 -9.52 8.82
N ARG A 170 7.45 -9.39 9.87
CA ARG A 170 7.23 -10.07 11.14
C ARG A 170 5.92 -9.61 11.80
N LEU A 171 5.67 -8.31 11.83
CA LEU A 171 4.45 -7.72 12.38
C LEU A 171 3.20 -8.20 11.61
N GLU A 172 3.29 -8.28 10.28
CA GLU A 172 2.23 -8.85 9.44
C GLU A 172 1.95 -10.32 9.82
N GLY A 173 2.99 -11.14 9.96
CA GLY A 173 2.84 -12.55 10.39
C GLY A 173 2.19 -12.69 11.76
N LEU A 174 2.62 -11.89 12.74
CA LEU A 174 2.02 -11.86 14.08
C LEU A 174 0.55 -11.46 14.03
N LEU A 175 0.21 -10.45 13.23
CA LEU A 175 -1.19 -10.01 13.06
C LEU A 175 -2.06 -11.12 12.47
N LEU A 176 -1.58 -11.84 11.44
CA LEU A 176 -2.35 -12.92 10.82
C LEU A 176 -2.67 -14.02 11.83
N VAL A 177 -1.68 -14.47 12.59
CA VAL A 177 -1.87 -15.46 13.65
C VAL A 177 -2.87 -14.97 14.70
N ALA A 178 -2.74 -13.71 15.12
CA ALA A 178 -3.66 -13.12 16.09
C ALA A 178 -5.12 -13.11 15.59
N LEU A 179 -5.33 -12.75 14.33
CA LEU A 179 -6.65 -12.69 13.70
C LEU A 179 -7.25 -14.08 13.46
N ASP A 180 -6.43 -15.08 13.13
CA ASP A 180 -6.87 -16.47 12.99
C ASP A 180 -7.36 -17.02 14.33
N LEU A 181 -6.58 -16.86 15.40
CA LEU A 181 -6.98 -17.29 16.74
C LEU A 181 -8.31 -16.66 17.18
N MET A 182 -8.49 -15.35 16.93
CA MET A 182 -9.74 -14.66 17.26
C MET A 182 -10.92 -15.04 16.36
N ALA A 183 -10.66 -15.42 15.10
CA ALA A 183 -11.70 -15.86 14.16
C ALA A 183 -12.18 -17.27 14.49
N ASP A 184 -11.28 -18.17 14.86
CA ASP A 184 -11.58 -19.54 15.28
C ASP A 184 -12.44 -19.54 16.56
N GLU A 185 -12.06 -18.75 17.56
CA GLU A 185 -12.83 -18.64 18.82
C GLU A 185 -14.24 -18.09 18.59
N GLN A 186 -14.40 -17.10 17.69
CA GLN A 186 -15.71 -16.56 17.31
C GLN A 186 -16.54 -17.51 16.45
N GLY A 187 -15.89 -18.40 15.69
CA GLY A 187 -16.54 -19.49 14.98
C GLY A 187 -17.08 -20.54 15.96
N SER A 188 -16.34 -20.82 17.03
CA SER A 188 -16.76 -21.71 18.11
C SER A 188 -17.97 -21.15 18.88
N GLU A 189 -17.96 -19.86 19.24
CA GLU A 189 -19.08 -19.20 19.94
C GLU A 189 -20.36 -19.11 19.10
N ASN A 190 -20.26 -18.96 17.77
CA ASN A 190 -21.42 -18.88 16.88
C ASN A 190 -21.94 -20.25 16.41
N SER A 191 -21.24 -21.34 16.74
CA SER A 191 -21.71 -22.69 16.47
C SER A 191 -22.64 -23.10 17.62
N PRO A 192 -23.97 -23.10 17.45
CA PRO A 192 -24.88 -23.49 18.51
C PRO A 192 -24.56 -24.93 18.90
N ALA A 193 -24.19 -25.10 20.18
CA ALA A 193 -24.03 -26.35 20.90
C ALA A 193 -24.26 -27.62 20.06
N ARG A 194 -23.18 -28.36 19.79
CA ARG A 194 -23.28 -29.83 19.72
C ARG A 194 -23.70 -30.30 21.11
N THR A 195 -25.00 -30.31 21.37
CA THR A 195 -25.61 -31.04 22.47
C THR A 195 -25.25 -32.51 22.29
N ASN A 196 -24.40 -33.00 23.19
CA ASN A 196 -24.37 -34.39 23.61
C ASN A 196 -24.74 -34.42 25.08
#